data_AF-A0A8B7XYR6-F1
#
_entry.id   AF-A0A8B7XYR6-F1
#
_cell.length_a   1.000
_cell.length_b   1.000
_cell.length_c   1.000
_cell.angle_alpha   90.00
_cell.angle_beta   90.00
_cell.angle_gamma   90.00
#
_symmetry.space_group_name_H-M   'P 1'
#
loop_
_entity.id
_entity.type
_entity.pdbx_description
1 polymer ?
#
loop_
_entity_poly.entity_id
_entity_poly.type
_entity_poly.pdbx_seq_one_letter_code
_entity_poly.pdbx_strand_id
1 'polypeptide(L)'
;MLQQVLRLGPQAHHTLCLVLRRNVTMSAVVMVNNKSMPPVQKLYLDKIKEYAKKSKALGGQMVDPDPVIEKDLEAEASRLNKLYGGGDLAQFPTFEFKEIDFDTPDKK
;
A
#
# COMPACT_ATOMS: atom_id res chain seq x y z
N MET A 1 -18.19 60.74 -0.37
CA MET A 1 -16.94 60.13 -0.89
C MET A 1 -15.95 59.80 0.22
N LEU A 2 -15.43 60.76 1.02
CA LEU A 2 -14.40 60.46 2.05
C LEU A 2 -14.88 59.54 3.21
N GLN A 3 -16.13 59.65 3.65
CA GLN A 3 -16.65 58.83 4.77
C GLN A 3 -16.85 57.35 4.42
N GLN A 4 -16.97 56.99 3.14
CA GLN A 4 -17.10 55.59 2.70
C GLN A 4 -15.76 54.85 2.76
N VAL A 5 -14.65 55.55 2.47
CA VAL A 5 -13.30 54.97 2.51
C VAL A 5 -12.87 54.67 3.95
N LEU A 6 -13.27 55.50 4.91
CA LEU A 6 -12.95 55.31 6.33
C LEU A 6 -13.67 54.11 6.97
N ARG A 7 -14.81 53.68 6.42
CA ARG A 7 -15.59 52.52 6.90
C ARG A 7 -15.06 51.16 6.42
N LEU A 8 -14.17 51.14 5.43
CA LEU A 8 -13.56 49.92 4.89
C LEU A 8 -12.47 49.33 5.79
N GLY A 9 -11.76 50.16 6.56
CA GLY A 9 -10.67 49.70 7.46
C GLY A 9 -11.13 48.70 8.53
N PRO A 10 -12.21 48.98 9.29
CA PRO A 10 -12.73 48.05 10.31
C PRO A 10 -13.26 46.74 9.71
N GLN A 11 -13.86 46.79 8.51
CA GLN A 11 -14.37 45.60 7.83
C GLN A 11 -13.22 44.73 7.29
N ALA A 12 -12.19 45.34 6.70
CA ALA A 12 -11.01 44.63 6.21
C ALA A 12 -10.27 43.88 7.33
N HIS A 13 -10.14 44.49 8.51
CA HIS A 13 -9.53 43.84 9.67
C HIS A 13 -10.33 42.59 10.12
N HIS A 14 -11.66 42.70 10.12
CA HIS A 14 -12.53 41.58 10.48
C HIS A 14 -12.42 40.43 9.47
N THR A 15 -12.44 40.73 8.18
CA THR A 15 -12.28 39.72 7.11
C THR A 15 -10.90 39.06 7.17
N LEU A 16 -9.83 39.84 7.42
CA LEU A 16 -8.48 39.33 7.58
C LEU A 16 -8.36 38.40 8.80
N CYS A 17 -8.87 38.80 9.96
CA CYS A 17 -8.90 37.94 11.15
C CYS A 17 -9.70 36.65 10.94
N LEU A 18 -10.83 36.71 10.22
CA LEU A 18 -11.62 35.54 9.85
C LEU A 18 -10.85 34.57 8.95
N VAL A 19 -10.15 35.10 7.94
CA VAL A 19 -9.32 34.30 7.02
C VAL A 19 -8.14 33.66 7.77
N LEU A 20 -7.45 34.42 8.63
CA LEU A 20 -6.35 33.88 9.43
C LEU A 20 -6.84 32.81 10.41
N ARG A 21 -7.94 33.03 11.13
CA ARG A 21 -8.52 32.03 12.07
C ARG A 21 -8.93 30.74 11.36
N ARG A 22 -9.45 30.80 10.13
CA ARG A 22 -9.78 29.59 9.35
C ARG A 22 -8.57 28.79 8.91
N ASN A 23 -7.41 29.41 8.75
CA ASN A 23 -6.17 28.73 8.35
C ASN A 23 -5.38 28.16 9.54
N VAL A 24 -5.62 28.62 10.76
CA VAL A 24 -4.90 28.16 11.97
C VAL A 24 -5.17 26.69 12.28
N THR A 25 -6.40 26.19 12.09
CA THR A 25 -6.74 24.78 12.36
C THR A 25 -6.04 23.82 11.39
N MET A 26 -5.93 24.18 10.11
CA MET A 26 -5.17 23.40 9.12
C MET A 26 -3.66 23.51 9.35
N SER A 27 -3.18 24.68 9.75
CA SER A 27 -1.77 24.90 10.08
C SER A 27 -1.36 24.22 11.39
N ALA A 28 -2.29 23.96 12.31
CA ALA A 28 -2.03 23.28 13.57
C ALA A 28 -1.49 21.86 13.35
N VAL A 29 -2.00 21.13 12.34
CA VAL A 29 -1.49 19.78 11.99
C VAL A 29 -0.01 19.82 11.57
N VAL A 30 0.41 20.90 10.91
CA VAL A 30 1.81 21.12 10.49
C VAL A 30 2.67 21.65 11.65
N MET A 31 2.07 22.41 12.58
CA MET A 31 2.75 22.98 13.76
C MET A 31 2.81 22.02 14.96
N VAL A 32 2.09 20.88 14.94
CA VAL A 32 2.25 19.81 15.93
C VAL A 32 3.68 19.27 15.80
N ASN A 33 4.53 19.77 16.69
CA ASN A 33 5.91 19.36 16.77
C ASN A 33 5.95 17.91 17.25
N ASN A 34 6.79 17.07 16.63
CA ASN A 34 6.91 15.65 16.98
C ASN A 34 7.23 15.39 18.47
N LYS A 35 7.63 16.44 19.21
CA LYS A 35 7.96 16.42 20.64
C LYS A 35 6.75 16.55 21.58
N SER A 36 5.60 17.10 21.16
CA SER A 36 4.43 17.27 22.03
C SER A 36 3.23 16.41 21.63
N MET A 37 3.42 15.42 20.74
CA MET A 37 2.37 14.46 20.43
C MET A 37 2.09 13.54 21.62
N PRO A 38 0.83 13.15 21.83
CA PRO A 38 0.48 12.13 22.80
C PRO A 38 1.33 10.86 22.57
N PRO A 39 1.81 10.18 23.63
CA PRO A 39 2.74 9.06 23.51
C PRO A 39 2.29 7.97 22.51
N VAL A 40 1.00 7.66 22.48
CA VAL A 40 0.41 6.66 21.57
C VAL A 40 0.52 7.08 20.09
N GLN A 41 0.26 8.35 19.78
CA GLN A 41 0.32 8.85 18.41
C GLN A 41 1.76 8.88 17.87
N LYS A 42 2.72 9.16 18.75
CA LYS A 42 4.14 9.04 18.43
C LYS A 42 4.53 7.60 18.11
N LEU A 43 4.13 6.64 18.95
CA LEU A 43 4.41 5.22 18.71
C LEU A 43 3.86 4.75 17.37
N TYR A 44 2.64 5.16 17.02
CA TYR A 44 2.04 4.83 15.74
C TYR A 44 2.85 5.36 14.56
N LEU A 45 3.24 6.64 14.59
CA LEU A 45 4.05 7.26 13.54
C LEU A 45 5.45 6.66 13.45
N ASP A 46 6.06 6.34 14.59
CA ASP A 46 7.36 5.69 14.64
C ASP A 46 7.29 4.31 13.98
N LYS A 47 6.23 3.54 14.22
CA LYS A 47 6.00 2.23 13.58
C LYS A 47 5.74 2.33 12.08
N ILE A 48 4.99 3.33 11.62
CA ILE A 48 4.83 3.59 10.18
C ILE A 48 6.18 3.89 9.53
N LYS A 49 6.97 4.78 10.13
CA LYS A 49 8.28 5.17 9.60
C LYS A 49 9.26 3.99 9.61
N GLU A 50 9.24 3.18 10.66
CA GLU A 50 10.05 1.97 10.78
C GLU A 50 9.71 0.99 9.65
N TYR A 51 8.43 0.65 9.48
CA TYR A 51 7.99 -0.24 8.41
C TYR A 51 8.30 0.33 7.01
N ALA A 52 8.06 1.62 6.79
CA ALA A 52 8.35 2.26 5.50
C ALA A 52 9.84 2.20 5.13
N LYS A 53 10.74 2.30 6.12
CA LYS A 53 12.18 2.11 5.90
C LYS A 53 12.51 0.66 5.56
N LYS A 54 11.99 -0.29 6.34
CA LYS A 54 12.20 -1.73 6.11
C LYS A 54 11.69 -2.17 4.72
N SER A 55 10.46 -1.80 4.39
CA SER A 55 9.82 -2.07 3.10
C SER A 55 10.60 -1.49 1.91
N LYS A 56 11.07 -0.24 2.02
CA LYS A 56 11.89 0.39 0.97
C LYS A 56 13.25 -0.29 0.80
N ALA A 57 13.90 -0.67 1.89
CA ALA A 57 15.19 -1.35 1.85
C ALA A 57 15.12 -2.71 1.14
N LEU A 58 13.99 -3.41 1.31
CA LEU A 58 13.74 -4.75 0.77
C LEU A 58 13.18 -4.74 -0.67
N GLY A 59 12.85 -3.58 -1.23
CA GLY A 59 12.49 -3.44 -2.65
C GLY A 59 11.29 -4.28 -3.09
N GLY A 60 10.38 -4.64 -2.17
CA GLY A 60 9.24 -5.52 -2.44
C GLY A 60 9.39 -6.96 -1.95
N GLN A 61 10.53 -7.33 -1.36
CA GLN A 61 10.67 -8.59 -0.63
C GLN A 61 9.96 -8.55 0.72
N MET A 62 9.70 -9.73 1.29
CA MET A 62 8.98 -9.89 2.55
C MET A 62 9.70 -9.16 3.69
N VAL A 63 8.94 -8.33 4.42
CA VAL A 63 9.47 -7.56 5.55
C VAL A 63 9.64 -8.49 6.76
N ASP A 64 10.85 -8.53 7.31
CA ASP A 64 11.23 -9.38 8.45
C ASP A 64 10.96 -10.89 8.21
N PRO A 65 11.64 -11.53 7.23
CA PRO A 65 11.41 -12.95 6.96
C PRO A 65 11.94 -13.82 8.11
N ASP A 66 11.09 -14.75 8.57
CA ASP A 66 11.46 -15.81 9.49
C ASP A 66 11.83 -17.06 8.67
N PRO A 67 12.94 -17.78 8.97
CA PRO A 67 13.29 -19.04 8.31
C PRO A 67 12.16 -20.09 8.32
N VAL A 68 11.21 -20.02 9.25
CA VAL A 68 10.01 -20.87 9.23
C VAL A 68 9.10 -20.50 8.05
N ILE A 69 8.82 -19.21 7.86
CA ILE A 69 7.92 -18.73 6.80
C ILE A 69 8.52 -18.98 5.42
N GLU A 70 9.84 -18.81 5.26
CA GLU A 70 10.52 -19.11 3.99
C GLU A 70 10.36 -20.60 3.60
N LYS A 71 10.51 -21.51 4.58
CA LYS A 71 10.31 -22.94 4.35
C LYS A 71 8.86 -23.30 4.03
N ASP A 72 7.90 -22.69 4.72
CA ASP A 72 6.49 -22.90 4.45
C ASP A 72 6.13 -22.42 3.04
N LEU A 73 6.68 -21.29 2.61
CA LEU A 73 6.48 -20.74 1.26
C LEU A 73 7.04 -21.68 0.17
N GLU A 74 8.23 -22.25 0.37
CA GLU A 74 8.81 -23.26 -0.52
C GLU A 74 7.98 -24.56 -0.54
N ALA A 75 7.51 -25.01 0.62
CA ALA A 75 6.70 -26.22 0.74
C ALA A 75 5.35 -26.06 0.02
N GLU A 76 4.69 -24.92 0.19
CA GLU A 76 3.46 -24.57 -0.52
C GLU A 76 3.68 -24.46 -2.03
N ALA A 77 4.75 -23.78 -2.47
CA ALA A 77 5.08 -23.69 -3.89
C ALA A 77 5.33 -25.08 -4.51
N SER A 78 6.05 -25.97 -3.81
CA SER A 78 6.27 -27.36 -4.25
C SER A 78 4.96 -28.15 -4.32
N ARG A 79 4.08 -27.98 -3.34
CA ARG A 79 2.76 -28.62 -3.33
C ARG A 79 1.92 -28.17 -4.54
N LEU A 80 1.88 -26.86 -4.82
CA LEU A 80 1.14 -26.31 -5.96
C LEU A 80 1.68 -26.85 -7.29
N ASN A 81 3.00 -26.88 -7.47
CA ASN A 81 3.62 -27.43 -8.68
C ASN A 81 3.28 -28.91 -8.92
N LYS A 82 3.17 -29.71 -7.84
CA LYS A 82 2.76 -31.12 -7.95
C LYS A 82 1.29 -31.29 -8.33
N LEU A 83 0.42 -30.42 -7.84
CA LEU A 83 -1.03 -30.52 -8.06
C LEU A 83 -1.45 -30.01 -9.44
N TYR A 84 -0.85 -28.90 -9.90
CA TYR A 84 -1.32 -28.19 -11.08
C TYR A 84 -0.41 -28.38 -12.31
N GLY A 85 0.67 -29.14 -12.19
CA GLY A 85 1.66 -29.31 -13.24
C GLY A 85 2.51 -28.05 -13.36
N GLY A 86 3.74 -28.13 -12.83
CA GLY A 86 4.71 -27.05 -12.96
C GLY A 86 4.96 -26.67 -14.43
N GLY A 87 5.32 -25.42 -14.68
CA GLY A 87 5.51 -24.88 -16.02
C GLY A 87 5.27 -23.38 -16.05
N ASP A 88 5.21 -22.80 -17.24
CA ASP A 88 4.82 -21.41 -17.41
C ASP A 88 3.29 -21.28 -17.28
N LEU A 89 2.84 -20.81 -16.12
CA LEU A 89 1.42 -20.59 -15.83
C LEU A 89 0.80 -19.48 -16.69
N ALA A 90 1.61 -18.65 -17.36
CA ALA A 90 1.12 -17.63 -18.27
C ALA A 90 0.79 -18.18 -19.67
N GLN A 91 1.28 -19.37 -20.02
CA GLN A 91 1.08 -19.97 -21.33
C GLN A 91 0.12 -21.15 -21.25
N PHE A 92 -0.91 -21.11 -22.10
CA PHE A 92 -1.85 -22.21 -22.20
C PHE A 92 -1.21 -23.41 -22.93
N PRO A 93 -1.41 -24.66 -22.46
CA PRO A 93 -0.79 -25.83 -23.08
C PRO A 93 -1.31 -26.06 -24.50
N THR A 94 -0.41 -26.53 -25.37
CA THR A 94 -0.78 -27.00 -26.70
C THR A 94 -1.22 -28.47 -26.59
N PHE A 95 -2.43 -28.77 -27.06
CA PHE A 95 -2.96 -30.13 -27.05
C PHE A 95 -2.66 -30.81 -28.38
N GLU A 96 -1.92 -31.91 -28.34
CA GLU A 96 -1.77 -32.84 -29.46
C GLU A 96 -2.67 -34.05 -29.21
N PHE A 97 -3.70 -34.19 -30.05
CA PHE A 97 -4.59 -35.34 -29.99
C PHE A 97 -4.04 -36.43 -30.89
N LYS A 98 -3.71 -37.61 -30.33
CA LYS A 98 -3.41 -38.79 -31.14
C LYS A 98 -4.72 -39.36 -31.66
N GLU A 99 -4.80 -39.54 -32.97
CA GLU A 99 -5.94 -40.22 -33.60
C GLU A 99 -5.97 -41.68 -33.12
N ILE A 100 -7.15 -42.14 -32.70
CA ILE A 100 -7.37 -43.51 -32.24
C ILE A 100 -7.67 -44.35 -33.48
N ASP A 101 -6.80 -45.31 -33.81
CA ASP A 101 -7.07 -46.29 -34.85
C ASP A 101 -8.07 -47.33 -34.34
N PHE A 102 -9.31 -47.26 -34.82
CA PHE A 102 -10.40 -48.17 -34.44
C PHE A 102 -10.33 -49.56 -35.11
N ASP A 103 -9.34 -49.80 -35.98
CA ASP A 103 -9.32 -50.96 -36.88
C ASP A 103 -8.53 -52.17 -36.34
N THR A 104 -7.89 -52.06 -35.17
CA THR A 104 -7.22 -53.19 -34.52
C THR A 104 -8.12 -53.83 -33.46
N PRO A 105 -8.51 -55.12 -33.60
CA PRO A 105 -9.29 -55.80 -32.57
C PRO A 105 -8.47 -55.93 -31.28
N ASP A 106 -9.08 -55.54 -30.15
CA ASP A 106 -8.51 -55.64 -28.81
C ASP A 106 -7.93 -57.04 -28.57
N LYS A 107 -6.60 -57.13 -28.46
CA LYS A 107 -5.94 -58.36 -28.02
C LYS A 107 -6.21 -58.52 -26.52
N LYS A 108 -7.16 -59.42 -26.20
CA LYS A 108 -7.34 -60.02 -24.87
C LYS A 108 -6.07 -60.72 -24.40
#